data_AF-A0A372Q8I5-F1
#
_entry.id   AF-A0A372Q8I5-F1
#
_cell.length_a   1.000
_cell.length_b   1.000
_cell.length_c   1.000
_cell.angle_alpha   90.00
_cell.angle_beta   90.00
_cell.angle_gamma   90.00
#
_symmetry.space_group_name_H-M   'P 1'
#
loop_
_entity.id
_entity.type
_entity.pdbx_description
1 polymer ?
#
loop_
_entity_poly.entity_id
_entity_poly.type
_entity_poly.pdbx_seq_one_letter_code
_entity_poly.pdbx_strand_id
1 'polypeptide(L)'
;MILPSSYQLSSPSQRRSEQGTTSKIFISSLQIVLPETYGMSILLEQARDIRSDIEELLTREVDRYFNKKNRQKIKIEANTTSDGTSTFSRLDGFEKQLEERELHVQQWENNIKKSIEAQVAEERKHIKDEYEALKIPLEHEYNNCMVDMKQQIYLFKYQLEEQQKSGSADLERQYKSHISTLDKANVVKDKEIGRLSASLFRSKNEIKDLKYVLSSVKKTIKTLNDIIYSKDQTIFAYYDGIRSINSDCIDNTIEPTIFYEKEAKVLWTRWYDDAPDKPDIRKKYIFRFYIHTKLPNTLC
;
A
#
# COMPACT_ATOMS: atom_id res chain seq x y z
N MET A 1 2.40 7.01 4.86
CA MET A 1 3.08 7.13 6.17
C MET A 1 2.19 6.38 7.16
N ILE A 2 2.49 5.19 7.67
CA ILE A 2 3.72 4.52 8.09
C ILE A 2 3.55 3.02 7.80
N LEU A 3 4.59 2.36 7.30
CA LEU A 3 4.69 0.90 7.11
C LEU A 3 5.33 0.25 8.36
N PRO A 4 5.05 -1.04 8.62
CA PRO A 4 6.04 -1.90 9.26
C PRO A 4 6.40 -3.07 8.34
N SER A 5 7.61 -2.99 7.79
CA SER A 5 8.44 -4.10 7.28
C SER A 5 9.67 -4.06 8.17
N SER A 6 10.15 -5.12 8.82
CA SER A 6 10.66 -6.34 8.20
C SER A 6 10.96 -7.39 9.29
N TYR A 7 10.57 -8.64 9.06
CA TYR A 7 11.13 -9.79 9.77
C TYR A 7 12.51 -10.11 9.21
N GLN A 8 13.55 -10.02 10.03
CA GLN A 8 14.87 -10.58 9.74
C GLN A 8 14.97 -11.97 10.36
N LEU A 9 15.15 -12.99 9.51
CA LEU A 9 15.69 -14.28 9.88
C LEU A 9 16.89 -14.52 8.94
N SER A 10 18.10 -14.51 9.51
CA SER A 10 19.31 -14.96 8.83
C SER A 10 20.10 -15.83 9.78
N SER A 11 20.24 -17.08 9.38
CA SER A 11 21.05 -18.13 10.01
C SER A 11 22.56 -17.86 9.84
N PRO A 12 23.43 -18.55 10.60
CA PRO A 12 24.79 -18.11 10.85
C PRO A 12 25.77 -18.48 9.72
N SER A 13 26.68 -17.54 9.45
CA SER A 13 27.82 -17.67 8.56
C SER A 13 28.98 -18.38 9.25
N GLN A 14 29.48 -19.47 8.63
CA GLN A 14 30.70 -20.17 9.05
C GLN A 14 31.70 -20.17 7.89
N ARG A 15 32.74 -19.35 8.08
CA ARG A 15 34.09 -19.32 7.50
C ARG A 15 34.34 -20.10 6.20
N ARG A 16 34.78 -19.37 5.16
CA ARG A 16 35.80 -19.86 4.22
C ARG A 16 36.70 -18.71 3.78
N SER A 17 37.97 -18.78 4.17
CA SER A 17 39.05 -17.95 3.66
C SER A 17 39.45 -18.43 2.28
N GLU A 18 39.41 -17.52 1.31
CA GLU A 18 40.00 -17.70 -0.02
C GLU A 18 41.51 -17.41 0.05
N GLN A 19 42.31 -18.32 -0.49
CA GLN A 19 43.64 -17.99 -1.01
C GLN A 19 43.79 -18.63 -2.40
N GLY A 20 43.71 -17.75 -3.40
CA GLY A 20 44.57 -17.67 -4.59
C GLY A 20 44.89 -18.96 -5.36
N THR A 21 44.28 -19.10 -6.53
CA THR A 21 44.71 -20.02 -7.59
C THR A 21 45.37 -19.23 -8.71
N THR A 22 46.67 -19.44 -8.98
CA THR A 22 47.34 -19.25 -10.29
C THR A 22 48.76 -19.83 -10.18
N SER A 23 49.03 -21.04 -10.68
CA SER A 23 49.35 -21.44 -12.08
C SER A 23 50.85 -21.35 -12.45
N LYS A 24 51.29 -22.37 -13.23
CA LYS A 24 52.59 -22.61 -13.92
C LYS A 24 53.58 -23.44 -13.10
N ILE A 25 53.67 -24.78 -13.22
CA ILE A 25 54.12 -25.66 -14.34
C ILE A 25 55.57 -25.36 -14.79
N PHE A 26 56.35 -26.44 -14.96
CA PHE A 26 57.72 -26.64 -15.50
C PHE A 26 58.80 -26.83 -14.40
N ILE A 27 59.60 -27.90 -14.26
CA ILE A 27 60.04 -29.07 -15.07
C ILE A 27 60.42 -30.19 -14.08
N SER A 28 59.83 -31.39 -14.13
CA SER A 28 60.41 -32.62 -14.72
C SER A 28 61.85 -32.96 -14.29
N SER A 29 62.01 -33.74 -13.23
CA SER A 29 63.19 -34.60 -13.05
C SER A 29 62.82 -35.83 -12.24
N LEU A 30 62.61 -36.93 -12.96
CA LEU A 30 62.91 -38.30 -12.55
C LEU A 30 62.57 -38.68 -11.10
N GLN A 31 61.31 -39.09 -10.92
CA GLN A 31 61.04 -40.27 -10.10
C GLN A 31 60.06 -41.17 -10.86
N ILE A 32 60.63 -42.04 -11.69
CA ILE A 32 60.00 -43.31 -12.02
C ILE A 32 59.99 -44.10 -10.72
N VAL A 33 58.86 -44.13 -10.02
CA VAL A 33 58.59 -45.06 -8.91
C VAL A 33 57.23 -45.69 -9.16
N LEU A 34 57.31 -46.82 -9.87
CA LEU A 34 56.58 -48.06 -9.68
C LEU A 34 55.09 -47.99 -9.27
N PRO A 35 54.18 -48.65 -10.03
CA PRO A 35 52.79 -48.89 -9.62
C PRO A 35 52.67 -50.01 -8.56
N GLU A 36 53.50 -50.00 -7.52
CA GLU A 36 53.66 -51.15 -6.61
C GLU A 36 52.94 -51.02 -5.26
N THR A 37 52.40 -49.86 -4.89
CA THR A 37 51.85 -49.68 -3.52
C THR A 37 50.38 -50.09 -3.36
N TYR A 38 49.56 -50.02 -4.41
CA TYR A 38 48.18 -50.51 -4.38
C TYR A 38 48.07 -52.03 -4.63
N GLY A 39 49.04 -52.59 -5.38
CA GLY A 39 49.20 -54.04 -5.51
C GLY A 39 49.72 -54.68 -4.23
N MET A 40 50.64 -54.02 -3.51
CA MET A 40 51.16 -54.51 -2.22
C MET A 40 50.12 -54.53 -1.10
N SER A 41 49.15 -53.60 -1.05
CA SER A 41 48.13 -53.62 0.02
C SER A 41 47.16 -54.79 -0.14
N ILE A 42 46.69 -55.05 -1.38
CA ILE A 42 45.81 -56.18 -1.69
C ILE A 42 46.55 -57.51 -1.51
N LEU A 43 47.83 -57.59 -1.91
CA LEU A 43 48.68 -58.77 -1.67
C LEU A 43 48.98 -58.99 -0.18
N LEU A 44 49.17 -57.93 0.62
CA LEU A 44 49.36 -58.04 2.08
C LEU A 44 48.11 -58.52 2.81
N GLU A 45 46.94 -58.09 2.34
CA GLU A 45 45.65 -58.49 2.92
C GLU A 45 45.34 -59.95 2.56
N GLN A 46 45.56 -60.35 1.30
CA GLN A 46 45.52 -61.76 0.89
C GLN A 46 46.57 -62.62 1.59
N ALA A 47 47.79 -62.12 1.79
CA ALA A 47 48.85 -62.84 2.49
C ALA A 47 48.58 -62.98 3.99
N ARG A 48 47.85 -62.04 4.62
CA ARG A 48 47.37 -62.17 6.01
C ARG A 48 46.28 -63.22 6.14
N ASP A 49 45.33 -63.25 5.20
CA ASP A 49 44.27 -64.26 5.16
C ASP A 49 44.88 -65.66 5.01
N ILE A 50 45.79 -65.84 4.05
CA ILE A 50 46.52 -67.11 3.84
C ILE A 50 47.33 -67.49 5.08
N ARG A 51 47.95 -66.52 5.77
CA ARG A 51 48.71 -66.79 6.99
C ARG A 51 47.80 -67.26 8.13
N SER A 52 46.63 -66.65 8.29
CA SER A 52 45.62 -67.06 9.26
C SER A 52 45.13 -68.49 8.97
N ASP A 53 44.82 -68.78 7.70
CA ASP A 53 44.41 -70.12 7.27
C ASP A 53 45.48 -71.19 7.53
N ILE A 54 46.76 -70.85 7.29
CA ILE A 54 47.89 -71.75 7.55
C ILE A 54 48.10 -71.98 9.05
N GLU A 55 48.03 -70.92 9.87
CA GLU A 55 48.17 -71.02 11.34
C GLU A 55 47.03 -71.84 11.94
N GLU A 56 45.80 -71.68 11.46
CA GLU A 56 44.65 -72.50 11.85
C GLU A 56 44.82 -73.96 11.44
N LEU A 57 45.24 -74.23 10.19
CA LEU A 57 45.50 -75.59 9.71
C LEU A 57 46.61 -76.29 10.51
N LEU A 58 47.71 -75.59 10.80
CA LEU A 58 48.81 -76.13 11.59
C LEU A 58 48.39 -76.46 13.03
N THR A 59 47.67 -75.54 13.68
CA THR A 59 47.15 -75.74 15.03
C THR A 59 46.21 -76.94 15.06
N ARG A 60 45.27 -77.01 14.11
CA ARG A 60 44.34 -78.12 13.95
C ARG A 60 45.07 -79.45 13.77
N GLU A 61 46.12 -79.50 12.95
CA GLU A 61 46.84 -80.74 12.66
C GLU A 61 47.75 -81.19 13.82
N VAL A 62 48.39 -80.25 14.51
CA VAL A 62 49.17 -80.52 15.72
C VAL A 62 48.27 -81.09 16.82
N ASP A 63 47.11 -80.48 17.07
CA ASP A 63 46.12 -80.99 18.03
C ASP A 63 45.59 -82.36 17.62
N ARG A 64 45.31 -82.56 16.33
CA ARG A 64 44.88 -83.85 15.79
C ARG A 64 45.93 -84.94 16.05
N TYR A 65 47.20 -84.64 15.80
CA TYR A 65 48.31 -85.57 16.05
C TYR A 65 48.49 -85.86 17.54
N PHE A 66 48.48 -84.83 18.39
CA PHE A 66 48.59 -84.96 19.84
C PHE A 66 47.45 -85.84 20.41
N ASN A 67 46.21 -85.55 20.02
CA ASN A 67 45.04 -86.34 20.41
C ASN A 67 45.12 -87.78 19.91
N LYS A 68 45.57 -88.01 18.68
CA LYS A 68 45.80 -89.35 18.13
C LYS A 68 46.84 -90.13 18.93
N LYS A 69 47.94 -89.50 19.33
CA LYS A 69 48.97 -90.12 20.18
C LYS A 69 48.45 -90.41 21.59
N ASN A 70 47.70 -89.49 22.17
CA ASN A 70 47.10 -89.70 23.49
C ASN A 70 46.10 -90.87 23.48
N ARG A 71 45.28 -90.99 22.44
CA ARG A 71 44.38 -92.14 22.23
C ARG A 71 45.14 -93.46 22.12
N GLN A 72 46.25 -93.50 21.39
CA GLN A 72 47.10 -94.71 21.31
C GLN A 72 47.63 -95.11 22.68
N LYS A 73 48.08 -94.15 23.49
CA LYS A 73 48.56 -94.39 24.85
C LYS A 73 47.49 -94.98 25.75
N ILE A 74 46.30 -94.38 25.80
CA ILE A 74 45.16 -94.85 26.60
C ILE A 74 44.71 -96.25 26.13
N LYS A 75 44.76 -96.53 24.82
CA LYS A 75 44.42 -97.85 24.25
C LYS A 75 45.34 -98.97 24.71
N ILE A 76 46.63 -98.69 24.83
CA ILE A 76 47.62 -99.65 25.33
C ILE A 76 47.37 -99.91 26.83
N GLU A 77 47.11 -98.86 27.61
CA GLU A 77 46.91 -98.91 29.06
C GLU A 77 45.62 -99.64 29.48
N ALA A 78 44.54 -99.50 28.71
CA ALA A 78 43.31 -100.25 29.00
C ALA A 78 43.39 -101.73 28.59
N ASN A 79 44.14 -102.08 27.54
CA ASN A 79 44.31 -103.49 27.15
C ASN A 79 45.08 -104.33 28.19
N THR A 80 45.76 -103.69 29.16
CA THR A 80 46.41 -104.36 30.30
C THR A 80 45.47 -104.65 31.48
N THR A 81 44.24 -104.12 31.46
CA THR A 81 43.20 -104.33 32.49
C THR A 81 42.15 -105.32 31.97
N SER A 82 41.64 -106.26 32.78
CA SER A 82 40.80 -107.38 32.30
C SER A 82 39.42 -106.99 31.73
N ASP A 83 39.05 -105.70 31.78
CA ASP A 83 37.78 -105.15 31.26
C ASP A 83 38.00 -103.99 30.25
N GLY A 84 39.24 -103.66 29.89
CA GLY A 84 39.53 -102.49 29.05
C GLY A 84 39.17 -102.65 27.56
N THR A 85 39.13 -103.87 27.04
CA THR A 85 38.72 -104.12 25.64
C THR A 85 37.22 -103.87 25.43
N SER A 86 36.39 -104.12 26.45
CA SER A 86 34.93 -103.88 26.41
C SER A 86 34.62 -102.38 26.40
N THR A 87 35.33 -101.60 27.22
CA THR A 87 35.16 -100.15 27.32
C THR A 87 35.64 -99.41 26.07
N PHE A 88 36.76 -99.84 25.46
CA PHE A 88 37.26 -99.26 24.21
C PHE A 88 36.30 -99.45 23.03
N SER A 89 35.66 -100.60 22.91
CA SER A 89 34.68 -100.87 21.85
C SER A 89 33.42 -100.00 21.99
N ARG A 90 33.01 -99.70 23.24
CA ARG A 90 31.92 -98.76 23.52
C ARG A 90 32.28 -97.32 23.18
N LEU A 91 33.52 -96.91 23.45
CA LEU A 91 34.02 -95.57 23.10
C LEU A 91 34.12 -95.37 21.58
N ASP A 92 34.58 -96.36 20.83
CA ASP A 92 34.58 -96.33 19.35
C ASP A 92 33.14 -96.19 18.80
N GLY A 93 32.18 -96.89 19.43
CA GLY A 93 30.76 -96.73 19.11
C GLY A 93 30.22 -95.33 19.40
N PHE A 94 30.62 -94.71 20.52
CA PHE A 94 30.24 -93.33 20.84
C PHE A 94 30.86 -92.31 19.90
N GLU A 95 32.11 -92.52 19.49
CA GLU A 95 32.80 -91.64 18.53
C GLU A 95 32.07 -91.62 17.18
N LYS A 96 31.72 -92.80 16.63
CA LYS A 96 30.92 -92.90 15.40
C LYS A 96 29.56 -92.21 15.50
N GLN A 97 28.86 -92.40 16.63
CA GLN A 97 27.58 -91.71 16.86
C GLN A 97 27.74 -90.20 16.95
N LEU A 98 28.87 -89.71 17.47
CA LEU A 98 29.16 -88.29 17.55
C LEU A 98 29.42 -87.71 16.15
N GLU A 99 30.22 -88.39 15.33
CA GLU A 99 30.50 -88.02 13.94
C GLU A 99 29.21 -87.98 13.09
N GLU A 100 28.33 -88.98 13.23
CA GLU A 100 27.03 -89.00 12.55
C GLU A 100 26.12 -87.84 12.99
N ARG A 101 26.10 -87.53 14.29
CA ARG A 101 25.34 -86.38 14.81
C ARG A 101 25.90 -85.05 14.32
N GLU A 102 27.22 -84.89 14.31
CA GLU A 102 27.87 -83.69 13.81
C GLU A 102 27.55 -83.46 12.33
N LEU A 103 27.59 -84.52 11.51
CA LEU A 103 27.22 -84.45 10.10
C LEU A 103 25.75 -84.07 9.91
N HIS A 104 24.84 -84.63 10.70
CA HIS A 104 23.43 -84.26 10.66
C HIS A 104 23.23 -82.79 11.05
N VAL A 105 23.88 -82.30 12.10
CA VAL A 105 23.77 -80.89 12.53
C VAL A 105 24.29 -79.97 11.44
N GLN A 106 25.46 -80.24 10.86
CA GLN A 106 26.01 -79.43 9.76
C GLN A 106 25.09 -79.41 8.55
N GLN A 107 24.46 -80.54 8.20
CA GLN A 107 23.51 -80.58 7.09
C GLN A 107 22.25 -79.75 7.39
N TRP A 108 21.74 -79.83 8.62
CA TRP A 108 20.59 -79.05 9.07
C TRP A 108 20.90 -77.55 9.08
N GLU A 109 22.06 -77.14 9.59
CA GLU A 109 22.55 -75.76 9.57
C GLU A 109 22.66 -75.23 8.14
N ASN A 110 23.22 -76.01 7.22
CA ASN A 110 23.33 -75.63 5.81
C ASN A 110 21.96 -75.46 5.14
N ASN A 111 21.00 -76.31 5.47
CA ASN A 111 19.63 -76.20 4.93
C ASN A 111 18.93 -74.94 5.46
N ILE A 112 19.06 -74.66 6.77
CA ILE A 112 18.53 -73.43 7.37
C ILE A 112 19.18 -72.20 6.75
N LYS A 113 20.50 -72.19 6.64
CA LYS A 113 21.26 -71.09 6.04
C LYS A 113 20.76 -70.77 4.63
N LYS A 114 20.64 -71.79 3.76
CA LYS A 114 20.11 -71.62 2.39
C LYS A 114 18.69 -71.06 2.37
N SER A 115 17.82 -71.53 3.27
CA SER A 115 16.44 -71.04 3.36
C SER A 115 16.38 -69.57 3.77
N ILE A 116 17.16 -69.17 4.79
CA ILE A 116 17.23 -67.79 5.26
C ILE A 116 17.81 -66.89 4.17
N GLU A 117 18.91 -67.31 3.52
CA GLU A 117 19.54 -66.55 2.44
C GLU A 117 18.58 -66.33 1.26
N ALA A 118 17.83 -67.35 0.87
CA ALA A 118 16.82 -67.24 -0.19
C ALA A 118 15.69 -66.29 0.20
N GLN A 119 15.16 -66.40 1.43
CA GLN A 119 14.12 -65.51 1.92
C GLN A 119 14.59 -64.05 1.98
N VAL A 120 15.78 -63.81 2.53
CA VAL A 120 16.37 -62.47 2.60
C VAL A 120 16.61 -61.89 1.21
N ALA A 121 17.02 -62.70 0.23
CA ALA A 121 17.20 -62.25 -1.14
C ALA A 121 15.86 -61.81 -1.77
N GLU A 122 14.79 -62.57 -1.55
CA GLU A 122 13.46 -62.23 -2.06
C GLU A 122 12.90 -60.97 -1.38
N GLU A 123 13.02 -60.86 -0.05
CA GLU A 123 12.57 -59.66 0.69
C GLU A 123 13.35 -58.41 0.26
N ARG A 124 14.67 -58.52 0.05
CA ARG A 124 15.49 -57.41 -0.47
C ARG A 124 15.05 -56.98 -1.86
N LYS A 125 14.70 -57.93 -2.72
CA LYS A 125 14.20 -57.64 -4.06
C LYS A 125 12.84 -56.97 -3.99
N HIS A 126 11.90 -57.51 -3.20
CA HIS A 126 10.58 -56.96 -3.00
C HIS A 126 10.62 -55.51 -2.51
N ILE A 127 11.39 -55.22 -1.45
CA ILE A 127 11.53 -53.86 -0.90
C ILE A 127 12.11 -52.90 -1.95
N LYS A 128 13.09 -53.35 -2.74
CA LYS A 128 13.68 -52.54 -3.80
C LYS A 128 12.66 -52.20 -4.89
N ASP A 129 11.86 -53.19 -5.30
CA ASP A 129 10.85 -53.01 -6.33
C ASP A 129 9.72 -52.08 -5.84
N GLU A 130 9.28 -52.21 -4.58
CA GLU A 130 8.32 -51.29 -3.95
C GLU A 130 8.86 -49.85 -3.86
N TYR A 131 10.12 -49.71 -3.47
CA TYR A 131 10.76 -48.39 -3.38
C TYR A 131 10.78 -47.68 -4.74
N GLU A 132 11.19 -48.38 -5.81
CA GLU A 132 11.22 -47.81 -7.15
C GLU A 132 9.80 -47.53 -7.69
N ALA A 133 8.84 -48.41 -7.38
CA ALA A 133 7.43 -48.21 -7.73
C ALA A 133 6.82 -46.96 -7.08
N LEU A 134 7.28 -46.55 -5.90
CA LEU A 134 6.83 -45.32 -5.23
C LEU A 134 7.64 -44.09 -5.63
N LYS A 135 8.94 -44.25 -5.83
CA LYS A 135 9.85 -43.14 -6.15
C LYS A 135 9.53 -42.49 -7.49
N ILE A 136 9.32 -43.29 -8.53
CA ILE A 136 9.11 -42.77 -9.89
C ILE A 136 7.81 -41.93 -9.98
N PRO A 137 6.64 -42.39 -9.49
CA PRO A 137 5.44 -41.58 -9.49
C PRO A 137 5.56 -40.30 -8.67
N LEU A 138 6.19 -40.37 -7.49
CA LEU A 138 6.38 -39.20 -6.63
C LEU A 138 7.24 -38.13 -7.31
N GLU A 139 8.35 -38.53 -7.93
CA GLU A 139 9.23 -37.63 -8.68
C GLU A 139 8.51 -37.02 -9.89
N HIS A 140 7.71 -37.81 -10.60
CA HIS A 140 6.90 -37.35 -11.73
C HIS A 140 5.81 -36.35 -11.27
N GLU A 141 5.07 -36.65 -10.20
CA GLU A 141 4.03 -35.77 -9.65
C GLU A 141 4.63 -34.45 -9.17
N TYR A 142 5.76 -34.50 -8.46
CA TYR A 142 6.51 -33.31 -8.06
C TYR A 142 6.91 -32.45 -9.26
N ASN A 143 7.49 -33.07 -10.29
CA ASN A 143 7.93 -32.35 -11.49
C ASN A 143 6.75 -31.71 -12.25
N ASN A 144 5.63 -32.42 -12.38
CA ASN A 144 4.42 -31.88 -13.01
C ASN A 144 3.86 -30.70 -12.22
N CYS A 145 3.73 -30.83 -10.90
CA CYS A 145 3.28 -29.75 -10.04
C CYS A 145 4.19 -28.51 -10.16
N MET A 146 5.51 -28.72 -10.23
CA MET A 146 6.46 -27.62 -10.42
C MET A 146 6.31 -26.93 -11.80
N VAL A 147 6.03 -27.68 -12.86
CA VAL A 147 5.76 -27.11 -14.20
C VAL A 147 4.46 -26.31 -14.19
N ASP A 148 3.39 -26.88 -13.65
CA ASP A 148 2.08 -26.23 -13.55
C ASP A 148 2.16 -24.93 -12.75
N MET A 149 2.84 -24.95 -11.59
CA MET A 149 3.05 -23.76 -10.77
C MET A 149 3.84 -22.68 -11.53
N LYS A 150 4.91 -23.06 -12.24
CA LYS A 150 5.67 -22.09 -13.06
C LYS A 150 4.80 -21.46 -14.14
N GLN A 151 3.94 -22.25 -14.78
CA GLN A 151 3.06 -21.79 -15.84
C GLN A 151 1.97 -20.86 -15.31
N GLN A 152 1.39 -21.18 -14.15
CA GLN A 152 0.44 -20.32 -13.45
C GLN A 152 1.08 -18.99 -13.02
N ILE A 153 2.30 -19.02 -12.47
CA ILE A 153 3.04 -17.81 -12.10
C ILE A 153 3.26 -16.92 -13.33
N TYR A 154 3.63 -17.50 -14.48
CA TYR A 154 3.80 -16.75 -15.72
C TYR A 154 2.48 -16.11 -16.19
N LEU A 155 1.37 -16.86 -16.14
CA LEU A 155 0.05 -16.36 -16.52
C LEU A 155 -0.38 -15.19 -15.63
N PHE A 156 -0.27 -15.34 -14.30
CA PHE A 156 -0.62 -14.29 -13.35
C PHE A 156 0.23 -13.04 -13.53
N LYS A 157 1.54 -13.23 -13.76
CA LYS A 157 2.44 -12.10 -14.04
C LYS A 157 1.98 -11.32 -15.27
N TYR A 158 1.71 -12.02 -16.38
CA TYR A 158 1.25 -11.38 -17.61
C TYR A 158 -0.08 -10.64 -17.43
N GLN A 159 -1.05 -11.27 -16.75
CA GLN A 159 -2.34 -10.64 -16.47
C GLN A 159 -2.20 -9.37 -15.63
N LEU A 160 -1.36 -9.40 -14.60
CA LEU A 160 -1.09 -8.22 -13.76
C LEU A 160 -0.42 -7.10 -14.54
N GLU A 161 0.58 -7.43 -15.37
CA GLU A 161 1.27 -6.45 -16.21
C GLU A 161 0.30 -5.79 -17.20
N GLU A 162 -0.59 -6.56 -17.84
CA GLU A 162 -1.56 -6.03 -18.79
C GLU A 162 -2.65 -5.19 -18.11
N GLN A 163 -3.12 -5.60 -16.93
CA GLN A 163 -4.05 -4.79 -16.13
C GLN A 163 -3.42 -3.48 -15.68
N GLN A 164 -2.17 -3.51 -15.22
CA GLN A 164 -1.45 -2.30 -14.81
C GLN A 164 -1.26 -1.35 -16.00
N LYS A 165 -0.86 -1.89 -17.16
CA LYS A 165 -0.61 -1.10 -18.37
C LYS A 165 -1.88 -0.46 -18.91
N SER A 166 -2.95 -1.23 -19.03
CA SER A 166 -4.24 -0.73 -19.50
C SER A 166 -4.85 0.28 -18.52
N GLY A 167 -4.88 -0.05 -17.22
CA GLY A 167 -5.38 0.86 -16.18
C GLY A 167 -4.61 2.17 -16.10
N SER A 168 -3.28 2.13 -16.23
CA SER A 168 -2.45 3.34 -16.28
C SER A 168 -2.75 4.19 -17.52
N ALA A 169 -2.88 3.58 -18.70
CA ALA A 169 -3.14 4.30 -19.94
C ALA A 169 -4.53 4.97 -19.94
N ASP A 170 -5.54 4.29 -19.40
CA ASP A 170 -6.88 4.84 -19.27
C ASP A 170 -6.92 6.00 -18.29
N LEU A 171 -6.24 5.88 -17.15
CA LEU A 171 -6.16 6.94 -16.17
C LEU A 171 -5.42 8.18 -16.72
N GLU A 172 -4.32 7.97 -17.44
CA GLU A 172 -3.58 9.04 -18.11
C GLU A 172 -4.46 9.77 -19.15
N ARG A 173 -5.22 9.01 -19.94
CA ARG A 173 -6.18 9.56 -20.92
C ARG A 173 -7.26 10.41 -20.23
N GLN A 174 -7.80 9.92 -19.10
CA GLN A 174 -8.80 10.66 -18.33
C GLN A 174 -8.24 11.97 -17.78
N TYR A 175 -7.05 11.96 -17.16
CA TYR A 175 -6.44 13.18 -16.65
C TYR A 175 -6.12 14.19 -17.75
N LYS A 176 -5.56 13.74 -18.88
CA LYS A 176 -5.32 14.62 -20.04
C LYS A 176 -6.60 15.27 -20.57
N SER A 177 -7.68 14.50 -20.66
CA SER A 177 -9.00 15.00 -21.07
C SER A 177 -9.57 16.03 -20.07
N HIS A 178 -9.46 15.74 -18.78
CA HIS A 178 -9.95 16.62 -17.73
C HIS A 178 -9.19 17.95 -17.68
N ILE A 179 -7.85 17.90 -17.77
CA ILE A 179 -6.99 19.09 -17.86
C ILE A 179 -7.38 19.95 -19.07
N SER A 180 -7.54 19.34 -20.25
CA SER A 180 -7.95 20.08 -21.46
C SER A 180 -9.32 20.75 -21.31
N THR A 181 -10.25 20.09 -20.63
CA THR A 181 -11.59 20.66 -20.37
C THR A 181 -11.50 21.84 -19.41
N LEU A 182 -10.70 21.71 -18.35
CA LEU A 182 -10.47 22.76 -17.36
C LEU A 182 -9.77 23.98 -17.99
N ASP A 183 -8.76 23.77 -18.82
CA ASP A 183 -8.06 24.84 -19.53
C ASP A 183 -9.01 25.64 -20.42
N LYS A 184 -9.88 24.95 -21.18
CA LYS A 184 -10.92 25.61 -21.99
C LYS A 184 -11.87 26.43 -21.14
N ALA A 185 -12.31 25.90 -19.99
CA ALA A 185 -13.20 26.61 -19.07
C ALA A 185 -12.53 27.83 -18.44
N ASN A 186 -11.24 27.74 -18.09
CA ASN A 186 -10.46 28.85 -17.54
C ASN A 186 -10.34 29.99 -18.55
N VAL A 187 -10.01 29.68 -19.82
CA VAL A 187 -9.96 30.70 -20.89
C VAL A 187 -11.29 31.44 -21.05
N VAL A 188 -12.44 30.76 -20.91
CA VAL A 188 -13.76 31.41 -20.95
C VAL A 188 -13.96 32.33 -19.75
N LYS A 189 -13.61 31.88 -18.55
CA LYS A 189 -13.72 32.69 -17.32
C LYS A 189 -12.82 33.92 -17.37
N ASP A 190 -11.60 33.79 -17.87
CA ASP A 190 -10.65 34.92 -17.98
C ASP A 190 -11.19 36.01 -18.91
N LYS A 191 -11.82 35.62 -20.03
CA LYS A 191 -12.49 36.57 -20.93
C LYS A 191 -13.63 37.32 -20.23
N GLU A 192 -14.42 36.59 -19.45
CA GLU A 192 -15.55 37.17 -18.73
C GLU A 192 -15.09 38.11 -17.61
N ILE A 193 -14.04 37.73 -16.87
CA ILE A 193 -13.38 38.61 -15.89
C ILE A 193 -12.91 39.90 -16.58
N GLY A 194 -12.24 39.80 -17.73
CA GLY A 194 -11.82 40.98 -18.50
C GLY A 194 -12.97 41.91 -18.88
N ARG A 195 -14.11 41.35 -19.32
CA ARG A 195 -15.33 42.10 -19.65
C ARG A 195 -15.92 42.82 -18.44
N LEU A 196 -16.01 42.13 -17.31
CA LEU A 196 -16.51 42.69 -16.05
C LEU A 196 -15.58 43.79 -15.53
N SER A 197 -14.26 43.57 -15.56
CA SER A 197 -13.27 44.59 -15.16
C SER A 197 -13.37 45.86 -16.00
N ALA A 198 -13.53 45.75 -17.32
CA ALA A 198 -13.72 46.90 -18.20
C ALA A 198 -15.01 47.67 -17.88
N SER A 199 -16.10 46.96 -17.61
CA SER A 199 -17.39 47.57 -17.23
C SER A 199 -17.30 48.28 -15.88
N LEU A 200 -16.65 47.65 -14.90
CA LEU A 200 -16.42 48.24 -13.58
C LEU A 200 -15.58 49.51 -13.67
N PHE A 201 -14.54 49.53 -14.51
CA PHE A 201 -13.73 50.71 -14.73
C PHE A 201 -14.52 51.87 -15.35
N ARG A 202 -15.38 51.59 -16.34
CA ARG A 202 -16.29 52.60 -16.93
C ARG A 202 -17.22 53.21 -15.88
N SER A 203 -17.95 52.38 -15.14
CA SER A 203 -18.87 52.85 -14.11
C SER A 203 -18.15 53.63 -13.00
N LYS A 204 -16.91 53.25 -12.65
CA LYS A 204 -16.09 54.02 -11.70
C LYS A 204 -15.80 55.43 -12.18
N ASN A 205 -15.51 55.62 -13.47
CA ASN A 205 -15.28 56.94 -14.06
C ASN A 205 -16.57 57.75 -14.12
N GLU A 206 -17.68 57.14 -14.54
CA GLU A 206 -19.00 57.79 -14.55
C GLU A 206 -19.39 58.30 -13.16
N ILE A 207 -19.18 57.50 -12.10
CA ILE A 207 -19.41 57.92 -10.72
C ILE A 207 -18.56 59.13 -10.33
N LYS A 208 -17.29 59.16 -10.77
CA LYS A 208 -16.39 60.28 -10.51
C LYS A 208 -16.90 61.57 -11.18
N ASP A 209 -17.34 61.46 -12.44
CA ASP A 209 -17.86 62.60 -13.20
C ASP A 209 -19.18 63.11 -12.60
N LEU A 210 -20.10 62.20 -12.24
CA LEU A 210 -21.35 62.56 -11.55
C LEU A 210 -21.09 63.24 -10.21
N LYS A 211 -20.07 62.81 -9.45
CA LYS A 211 -19.68 63.45 -8.20
C LYS A 211 -19.20 64.89 -8.41
N TYR A 212 -18.48 65.16 -9.49
CA TYR A 212 -18.07 66.51 -9.87
C TYR A 212 -19.27 67.39 -10.24
N VAL A 213 -20.16 66.88 -11.10
CA VAL A 213 -21.39 67.58 -11.50
C VAL A 213 -22.25 67.91 -10.28
N LEU A 214 -22.46 66.95 -9.38
CA LEU A 214 -23.21 67.15 -8.13
C LEU A 214 -22.59 68.24 -7.25
N SER A 215 -21.25 68.27 -7.15
CA SER A 215 -20.55 69.30 -6.38
C SER A 215 -20.73 70.69 -6.99
N SER A 216 -20.77 70.79 -8.32
CA SER A 216 -21.06 72.04 -9.04
C SER A 216 -22.50 72.51 -8.80
N VAL A 217 -23.48 71.63 -9.02
CA VAL A 217 -24.91 71.92 -8.78
C VAL A 217 -25.15 72.37 -7.34
N LYS A 218 -24.50 71.72 -6.36
CA LYS A 218 -24.57 72.12 -4.95
C LYS A 218 -24.10 73.56 -4.72
N LYS A 219 -23.06 74.02 -5.42
CA LYS A 219 -22.61 75.43 -5.36
C LYS A 219 -23.64 76.36 -5.97
N THR A 220 -24.21 76.02 -7.12
CA THR A 220 -25.25 76.82 -7.78
C THR A 220 -26.49 76.97 -6.90
N ILE A 221 -26.96 75.88 -6.28
CA ILE A 221 -28.09 75.92 -5.32
C ILE A 221 -27.76 76.86 -4.16
N LYS A 222 -26.54 76.79 -3.61
CA LYS A 222 -26.11 77.69 -2.54
C LYS A 222 -26.19 79.16 -2.98
N THR A 223 -25.65 79.49 -4.16
CA THR A 223 -25.70 80.85 -4.70
C THR A 223 -27.14 81.34 -4.89
N LEU A 224 -28.03 80.48 -5.39
CA LEU A 224 -29.45 80.84 -5.54
C LEU A 224 -30.11 81.08 -4.17
N ASN A 225 -29.82 80.26 -3.17
CA ASN A 225 -30.32 80.46 -1.81
C ASN A 225 -29.82 81.78 -1.20
N ASP A 226 -28.54 82.13 -1.40
CA ASP A 226 -27.96 83.39 -0.93
C ASP A 226 -28.66 84.60 -1.61
N ILE A 227 -28.98 84.50 -2.91
CA ILE A 227 -29.73 85.52 -3.66
C ILE A 227 -31.17 85.65 -3.12
N ILE A 228 -31.86 84.52 -2.92
CA ILE A 228 -33.23 84.50 -2.37
C ILE A 228 -33.23 85.18 -0.99
N TYR A 229 -32.33 84.77 -0.11
CA TYR A 229 -32.18 85.36 1.22
C TYR A 229 -31.95 86.87 1.16
N SER A 230 -31.03 87.35 0.30
CA SER A 230 -30.79 88.78 0.12
C SER A 230 -32.01 89.54 -0.41
N LYS A 231 -32.77 88.95 -1.33
CA LYS A 231 -34.02 89.53 -1.85
C LYS A 231 -35.08 89.61 -0.75
N ASP A 232 -35.24 88.56 0.05
CA ASP A 232 -36.17 88.53 1.17
C ASP A 232 -35.84 89.63 2.18
N GLN A 233 -34.57 89.81 2.56
CA GLN A 233 -34.14 90.91 3.43
C GLN A 233 -34.49 92.29 2.86
N THR A 234 -34.31 92.47 1.55
CA THR A 234 -34.63 93.72 0.86
C THR A 234 -36.15 93.99 0.86
N ILE A 235 -36.95 92.96 0.61
CA ILE A 235 -38.42 93.04 0.68
C ILE A 235 -38.86 93.43 2.09
N PHE A 236 -38.31 92.79 3.13
CA PHE A 236 -38.61 93.15 4.53
C PHE A 236 -38.24 94.61 4.84
N ALA A 237 -37.06 95.07 4.42
CA ALA A 237 -36.64 96.46 4.63
C ALA A 237 -37.59 97.47 3.94
N TYR A 238 -38.01 97.20 2.70
CA TYR A 238 -39.00 98.04 2.02
C TYR A 238 -40.36 98.01 2.73
N TYR A 239 -40.81 96.82 3.16
CA TYR A 239 -42.06 96.65 3.89
C TYR A 239 -42.06 97.45 5.21
N ASP A 240 -41.00 97.35 6.00
CA ASP A 240 -40.83 98.10 7.25
C ASP A 240 -40.74 99.61 7.00
N GLY A 241 -40.06 100.02 5.93
CA GLY A 241 -40.00 101.42 5.50
C GLY A 241 -41.37 101.99 5.15
N ILE A 242 -42.17 101.29 4.34
CA ILE A 242 -43.55 101.69 4.01
C ILE A 242 -44.41 101.75 5.29
N ARG A 243 -44.28 100.75 6.17
CA ARG A 243 -45.00 100.69 7.46
C ARG A 243 -44.69 101.88 8.36
N SER A 244 -43.45 102.38 8.31
CA SER A 244 -42.99 103.51 9.12
C SER A 244 -43.51 104.87 8.63
N ILE A 245 -43.73 105.04 7.33
CA ILE A 245 -44.15 106.30 6.70
C ILE A 245 -45.66 106.49 6.78
N ASN A 246 -46.43 105.41 6.66
CA ASN A 246 -47.89 105.47 6.66
C ASN A 246 -48.48 104.24 7.36
N SER A 247 -48.54 104.28 8.70
CA SER A 247 -48.97 103.13 9.52
C SER A 247 -50.38 102.66 9.20
N ASP A 248 -51.21 103.55 8.67
CA ASP A 248 -52.63 103.31 8.42
C ASP A 248 -52.90 102.74 7.02
N CYS A 249 -51.88 102.70 6.14
CA CYS A 249 -52.03 102.15 4.78
C CYS A 249 -51.65 100.67 4.65
N ILE A 250 -50.95 100.11 5.65
CA ILE A 250 -50.65 98.67 5.68
C ILE A 250 -51.71 97.98 6.51
N ASP A 251 -52.69 97.47 5.80
CA ASP A 251 -53.72 96.68 6.39
C ASP A 251 -53.19 95.26 6.64
N ASN A 252 -52.64 95.03 7.86
CA ASN A 252 -52.37 93.67 8.39
C ASN A 252 -53.61 92.77 8.35
N THR A 253 -54.72 93.42 8.03
CA THR A 253 -56.06 93.00 7.77
C THR A 253 -56.19 91.84 6.76
N ILE A 254 -55.36 91.95 5.73
CA ILE A 254 -55.67 91.33 4.44
C ILE A 254 -54.93 90.01 4.31
N GLU A 255 -55.65 88.96 3.93
CA GLU A 255 -55.07 87.64 3.70
C GLU A 255 -53.97 87.72 2.62
N PRO A 256 -52.76 87.21 2.89
CA PRO A 256 -51.72 87.10 1.88
C PRO A 256 -52.23 86.34 0.65
N THR A 257 -52.05 86.90 -0.55
CA THR A 257 -52.56 86.29 -1.79
C THR A 257 -51.85 84.97 -2.14
N ILE A 258 -50.64 84.76 -1.62
CA ILE A 258 -49.81 83.57 -1.90
C ILE A 258 -49.02 83.24 -0.62
N PHE A 259 -49.08 81.98 -0.19
CA PHE A 259 -48.27 81.46 0.92
C PHE A 259 -47.09 80.68 0.33
N TYR A 260 -45.86 81.10 0.64
CA TYR A 260 -44.65 80.48 0.08
C TYR A 260 -44.24 79.19 0.79
N GLU A 261 -44.57 79.04 2.08
CA GLU A 261 -44.37 77.80 2.84
C GLU A 261 -45.68 77.06 3.07
N LYS A 262 -45.63 75.72 2.97
CA LYS A 262 -46.79 74.85 3.16
C LYS A 262 -47.39 74.97 4.57
N GLU A 263 -46.56 75.29 5.55
CA GLU A 263 -46.93 75.45 6.96
C GLU A 263 -47.42 76.88 7.30
N ALA A 264 -47.03 77.89 6.51
CA ALA A 264 -47.44 79.27 6.72
C ALA A 264 -48.96 79.47 6.56
N LYS A 265 -49.59 78.74 5.63
CA LYS A 265 -51.05 78.76 5.47
C LYS A 265 -51.77 78.19 6.69
N VAL A 266 -51.21 77.13 7.29
CA VAL A 266 -51.77 76.49 8.49
C VAL A 266 -51.64 77.41 9.71
N LEU A 267 -50.50 78.09 9.88
CA LEU A 267 -50.29 79.10 10.93
C LEU A 267 -51.25 80.28 10.81
N TRP A 268 -51.47 80.80 9.60
CA TRP A 268 -52.44 81.89 9.37
C TRP A 268 -53.88 81.48 9.70
N THR A 269 -54.25 80.25 9.35
CA THR A 269 -55.57 79.68 9.69
C THR A 269 -55.73 79.50 11.20
N ARG A 270 -54.67 79.14 11.93
CA ARG A 270 -54.67 79.06 13.40
C ARG A 270 -54.85 80.44 14.06
N TRP A 271 -54.14 81.46 13.60
CA TRP A 271 -54.33 82.84 14.09
C TRP A 271 -55.74 83.37 13.85
N TYR A 272 -56.42 82.91 12.79
CA TYR A 272 -57.84 83.19 12.54
C TYR A 272 -58.76 82.53 13.57
N ASP A 273 -58.55 81.24 13.85
CA ASP A 273 -59.38 80.48 14.81
C ASP A 273 -59.21 80.95 16.26
N ASP A 274 -58.05 81.51 16.61
CA ASP A 274 -57.74 82.05 17.94
C ASP A 274 -58.25 83.50 18.16
N ALA A 275 -58.82 84.16 17.14
CA ALA A 275 -59.34 85.53 17.21
C ALA A 275 -60.88 85.73 17.40
N PRO A 276 -61.70 84.79 17.92
CA PRO A 276 -63.16 84.85 17.79
C PRO A 276 -63.87 85.88 18.70
N ASP A 277 -63.23 86.45 19.72
CA ASP A 277 -63.94 87.26 20.74
C ASP A 277 -63.92 88.78 20.51
N LYS A 278 -63.51 89.29 19.34
CA LYS A 278 -63.55 90.75 19.02
C LYS A 278 -64.11 91.03 17.62
N PRO A 279 -65.38 91.48 17.51
CA PRO A 279 -66.06 91.75 16.22
C PRO A 279 -65.39 92.81 15.33
N ASP A 280 -64.68 93.76 15.93
CA ASP A 280 -64.00 94.84 15.19
C ASP A 280 -62.77 94.34 14.42
N ILE A 281 -62.21 93.20 14.83
CA ILE A 281 -61.10 92.55 14.12
C ILE A 281 -61.63 91.95 12.81
N ARG A 282 -62.79 91.27 12.84
CA ARG A 282 -63.42 90.67 11.64
C ARG A 282 -63.75 91.67 10.52
N LYS A 283 -64.08 92.92 10.84
CA LYS A 283 -64.32 93.98 9.82
C LYS A 283 -63.05 94.53 9.22
N LYS A 284 -61.95 94.44 9.95
CA LYS A 284 -60.64 94.86 9.47
C LYS A 284 -60.15 93.84 8.43
N TYR A 285 -60.22 92.53 8.71
CA TYR A 285 -59.57 91.53 7.86
C TYR A 285 -60.35 91.16 6.57
N ILE A 286 -59.82 91.50 5.37
CA ILE A 286 -60.42 91.14 4.06
C ILE A 286 -59.71 89.93 3.44
N PHE A 287 -60.48 88.88 3.16
CA PHE A 287 -60.00 87.63 2.54
C PHE A 287 -60.34 87.58 1.04
N ARG A 288 -59.50 86.93 0.23
CA ARG A 288 -59.83 86.67 -1.17
C ARG A 288 -60.62 85.36 -1.27
N PHE A 289 -61.94 85.46 -1.45
CA PHE A 289 -62.75 84.30 -1.80
C PHE A 289 -62.32 83.80 -3.19
N TYR A 290 -61.51 82.74 -3.24
CA TYR A 290 -61.26 82.04 -4.50
C TYR A 290 -62.54 81.31 -4.90
N ILE A 291 -63.22 81.85 -5.91
CA ILE A 291 -64.30 81.15 -6.61
C ILE A 291 -63.65 80.00 -7.37
N HIS A 292 -63.90 78.77 -6.92
CA HIS A 292 -63.71 77.57 -7.72
C HIS A 292 -64.56 77.68 -8.99
N THR A 293 -63.99 78.16 -10.08
CA THR A 293 -64.60 78.02 -11.40
C THR A 293 -64.20 76.65 -11.96
N LYS A 294 -65.21 75.80 -12.05
CA LYS A 294 -65.18 74.47 -12.65
C LYS A 294 -64.66 74.55 -14.09
N LEU A 295 -63.85 73.55 -14.47
CA LEU A 295 -63.55 73.22 -15.87
C LEU A 295 -64.84 73.15 -16.72
N PRO A 296 -64.78 73.57 -17.99
CA PRO A 296 -65.61 72.99 -19.04
C PRO A 296 -64.87 71.81 -19.66
N ASN A 297 -65.46 70.62 -19.52
CA ASN A 297 -65.18 69.50 -20.41
C ASN A 297 -65.70 69.86 -21.81
N THR A 298 -64.86 69.82 -22.84
CA THR A 298 -65.27 69.50 -24.22
C THR A 298 -64.06 69.14 -25.11
N LEU A 299 -64.00 67.85 -25.45
CA LEU A 299 -63.64 67.21 -26.73
C LEU A 299 -62.21 67.25 -27.33
N CYS A 300 -61.73 66.03 -27.58
CA CYS A 300 -60.55 65.51 -28.30
C CYS A 300 -59.19 65.57 -27.58
#